data_AF-A0A8S4AZM8-F1
#
_entry.id   AF-A0A8S4AZM8-F1
#
_cell.length_a   1.000
_cell.length_b   1.000
_cell.length_c   1.000
_cell.angle_alpha   90.00
_cell.angle_beta   90.00
_cell.angle_gamma   90.00
#
_symmetry.space_group_name_H-M   'P 1'
#
loop_
_entity.id
_entity.type
_entity.pdbx_description
1 polymer ?
#
loop_
_entity_poly.entity_id
_entity_poly.type
_entity_poly.pdbx_seq_one_letter_code
_entity_poly.pdbx_strand_id
1 'polypeptide(L)'
;MSKLRADLRNQEQGRFGGSSLREIMAHVGAGCSKLRPCGSEGGGGPAADKKRSLTEVSGRCGLVVKRPSASPPVRAGVQCLREPTASAQAYLRRDTHSAVMLSSLLILFLIVSTWTLDFRYHNNREIEQYLLQVNSSNPDITHLYSIGQSVRGQQLWVLALSVSPHRHTVGIPEFKYVGNMHGNEVLGRELLLQLVDDLVRGYRSNETWAVQLLSSTRIHILPTMNPDGFDEASTQCQHGTGRFNYNGIDLNRNFPDAFSGLRQHQPLKEEKREAEVRAVIGWLRTETFVLSANLHGGALVASYPYDNSNRGTELFGRASITPDDDVFVHLAKVYSHNHATMHQGNRCEESRPFLDGITNGHQWYPLQGGMQDYNYVWAQCLELTLELSCCKFPPARELSARWVDNRKALLAFIQQVHLGAKGLVMDGSGVPVQNAVVEVKGRSNLCPFRTNRHGEYYRLLLPGDYTFTVMYPGHEVLTETLSIPYGPDHYSAVQHDFSLRRVLRTTGAGPAKPTRAATRAKSTKANLTQAHPSPTCNYTSHLEARAATPRWTRGGLALAVSSVPLLRLLVD
;
A
#
# COMPACT_ATOMS: atom_id res chain seq x y z
N MET A 1 27.52 -28.80 -8.28
CA MET A 1 26.99 -29.07 -9.63
C MET A 1 27.72 -30.28 -10.19
N SER A 2 26.99 -31.22 -10.80
CA SER A 2 27.43 -32.50 -11.42
C SER A 2 27.63 -33.74 -10.52
N LYS A 3 26.69 -34.01 -9.59
CA LYS A 3 26.29 -35.37 -9.16
C LYS A 3 25.10 -35.30 -8.20
N LEU A 4 23.92 -34.94 -8.70
CA LEU A 4 22.60 -35.21 -8.08
C LEU A 4 21.48 -34.75 -9.03
N ARG A 5 21.38 -35.39 -10.20
CA ARG A 5 20.32 -35.09 -11.20
C ARG A 5 19.88 -36.35 -11.96
N ALA A 6 19.75 -37.46 -11.23
CA ALA A 6 19.43 -38.76 -11.82
C ALA A 6 18.51 -39.67 -10.99
N ASP A 7 17.71 -39.16 -10.03
CA ASP A 7 16.88 -40.05 -9.19
C ASP A 7 15.45 -39.56 -8.86
N LEU A 8 14.83 -38.69 -9.68
CA LEU A 8 13.40 -38.38 -9.54
C LEU A 8 12.62 -38.48 -10.85
N ARG A 9 13.06 -39.38 -11.74
CA ARG A 9 12.28 -39.88 -12.87
C ARG A 9 12.13 -41.40 -12.72
N ASN A 10 11.18 -41.81 -11.87
CA ASN A 10 10.48 -43.10 -11.92
C ASN A 10 9.70 -43.32 -10.62
N GLN A 11 8.50 -42.77 -10.54
CA GLN A 11 7.40 -43.46 -9.88
C GLN A 11 6.08 -42.87 -10.38
N GLU A 12 5.16 -43.78 -10.70
CA GLU A 12 3.76 -43.56 -11.09
C GLU A 12 3.45 -43.26 -12.57
N GLN A 13 3.75 -44.24 -13.43
CA GLN A 13 2.87 -44.59 -14.55
C GLN A 13 2.46 -46.06 -14.45
N GLY A 14 1.22 -46.28 -14.01
CA GLY A 14 0.51 -47.56 -14.02
C GLY A 14 -0.78 -47.44 -14.84
N ARG A 15 -0.77 -48.10 -15.99
CA ARG A 15 -1.81 -48.27 -17.03
C ARG A 15 -3.23 -48.60 -16.56
N PHE A 16 -4.22 -48.03 -17.27
CA PHE A 16 -5.32 -48.72 -17.99
C PHE A 16 -5.63 -47.84 -19.23
N GLY A 17 -5.33 -48.23 -20.48
CA GLY A 17 -6.17 -49.05 -21.37
C GLY A 17 -7.49 -48.33 -21.69
N GLY A 18 -7.81 -47.76 -22.85
CA GLY A 18 -7.42 -48.03 -24.23
C GLY A 18 -8.69 -48.36 -25.03
N SER A 19 -9.22 -47.45 -25.85
CA SER A 19 -9.89 -47.74 -27.14
C SER A 19 -10.45 -46.47 -27.79
N SER A 20 -10.04 -46.27 -29.03
CA SER A 20 -10.58 -45.32 -30.01
C SER A 20 -11.60 -46.06 -30.86
N LEU A 21 -12.71 -45.43 -31.26
CA LEU A 21 -13.34 -45.72 -32.55
C LEU A 21 -14.20 -44.54 -33.01
N ARG A 22 -13.94 -44.17 -34.27
CA ARG A 22 -14.66 -43.21 -35.12
C ARG A 22 -15.97 -43.82 -35.65
N GLU A 23 -16.77 -42.91 -36.23
CA GLU A 23 -17.95 -43.12 -37.10
C GLU A 23 -19.23 -43.50 -36.34
N ILE A 24 -20.33 -42.75 -36.49
CA ILE A 24 -21.23 -42.82 -37.66
C ILE A 24 -21.74 -41.44 -38.09
N MET A 25 -21.75 -41.23 -39.41
CA MET A 25 -22.39 -40.14 -40.14
C MET A 25 -23.79 -40.55 -40.63
N ALA A 26 -24.69 -39.55 -40.71
CA ALA A 26 -25.72 -39.31 -41.74
C ALA A 26 -26.98 -40.19 -41.84
N HIS A 27 -28.16 -39.55 -41.73
CA HIS A 27 -29.20 -39.45 -42.77
C HIS A 27 -30.20 -38.32 -42.38
N VAL A 28 -30.38 -37.24 -43.16
CA VAL A 28 -31.30 -37.06 -44.33
C VAL A 28 -32.77 -37.25 -43.90
N GLY A 29 -33.73 -36.35 -44.11
CA GLY A 29 -33.80 -35.07 -44.81
C GLY A 29 -35.27 -34.65 -45.00
N ALA A 30 -35.44 -33.38 -45.39
CA ALA A 30 -36.55 -32.79 -46.17
C ALA A 30 -37.97 -32.64 -45.58
N GLY A 31 -38.51 -31.43 -45.72
CA GLY A 31 -39.89 -31.24 -46.18
C GLY A 31 -40.68 -30.06 -45.62
N CYS A 32 -40.64 -28.91 -46.32
CA CYS A 32 -41.75 -27.96 -46.62
C CYS A 32 -42.62 -27.35 -45.49
N SER A 33 -43.18 -26.13 -45.54
CA SER A 33 -43.02 -24.89 -46.31
C SER A 33 -44.14 -23.91 -45.87
N LYS A 34 -43.88 -22.59 -45.91
CA LYS A 34 -44.82 -21.44 -46.08
C LYS A 34 -45.84 -21.11 -44.96
N LEU A 35 -45.79 -19.87 -44.45
CA LEU A 35 -46.72 -18.76 -44.79
C LEU A 35 -46.24 -17.41 -44.22
N ARG A 36 -46.76 -16.33 -44.83
CA ARG A 36 -46.20 -14.97 -45.03
C ARG A 36 -46.45 -13.92 -43.90
N PRO A 37 -45.79 -12.75 -43.99
CA PRO A 37 -46.00 -11.56 -43.16
C PRO A 37 -47.03 -10.57 -43.76
N CYS A 38 -47.57 -9.68 -42.91
CA CYS A 38 -48.22 -8.40 -43.28
C CYS A 38 -47.31 -7.28 -42.76
N GLY A 39 -47.10 -6.13 -43.37
CA GLY A 39 -47.71 -5.43 -44.49
C GLY A 39 -47.46 -3.93 -44.24
N SER A 40 -47.01 -3.20 -45.27
CA SER A 40 -46.49 -1.83 -45.23
C SER A 40 -47.37 -0.86 -46.04
N GLU A 41 -47.53 0.38 -45.58
CA GLU A 41 -47.81 1.61 -46.35
C GLU A 41 -47.08 2.74 -45.57
N GLY A 42 -46.24 3.66 -46.09
CA GLY A 42 -46.14 4.38 -47.37
C GLY A 42 -47.04 5.64 -47.30
N GLY A 43 -46.62 6.92 -47.35
CA GLY A 43 -45.36 7.65 -47.50
C GLY A 43 -45.65 9.17 -47.56
N GLY A 44 -44.61 10.03 -47.62
CA GLY A 44 -44.69 11.41 -48.15
C GLY A 44 -44.55 12.58 -47.14
N GLY A 45 -43.44 13.33 -47.22
CA GLY A 45 -43.31 14.71 -46.68
C GLY A 45 -43.73 15.77 -47.72
N PRO A 46 -43.25 17.04 -47.70
CA PRO A 46 -42.65 17.84 -46.61
C PRO A 46 -43.20 19.30 -46.52
N ALA A 47 -42.61 20.09 -45.61
CA ALA A 47 -42.33 21.54 -45.68
C ALA A 47 -43.30 22.61 -45.11
N ALA A 48 -42.69 23.46 -44.26
CA ALA A 48 -42.70 24.93 -44.25
C ALA A 48 -43.79 25.72 -43.48
N ASP A 49 -43.28 26.38 -42.42
CA ASP A 49 -43.33 27.84 -42.19
C ASP A 49 -44.61 28.50 -41.64
N LYS A 50 -44.55 29.02 -40.40
CA LYS A 50 -44.67 30.48 -40.14
C LYS A 50 -44.57 30.87 -38.65
N LYS A 51 -43.80 31.94 -38.46
CA LYS A 51 -43.63 32.84 -37.30
C LYS A 51 -44.93 33.50 -36.80
N ARG A 52 -45.01 33.74 -35.48
CA ARG A 52 -45.28 35.03 -34.76
C ARG A 52 -45.46 34.73 -33.28
N SER A 53 -44.60 35.17 -32.34
CA SER A 53 -44.29 36.52 -31.86
C SER A 53 -45.34 37.15 -30.93
N LEU A 54 -44.96 37.19 -29.64
CA LEU A 54 -45.10 38.27 -28.64
C LEU A 54 -46.50 38.75 -28.23
N THR A 55 -46.80 38.70 -26.92
CA THR A 55 -46.72 39.88 -26.04
C THR A 55 -46.91 39.51 -24.55
N GLU A 56 -46.03 40.06 -23.71
CA GLU A 56 -46.15 40.19 -22.24
C GLU A 56 -47.32 41.10 -21.85
N VAL A 57 -47.88 40.96 -20.64
CA VAL A 57 -48.05 42.08 -19.67
C VAL A 57 -48.13 41.53 -18.23
N SER A 58 -47.41 42.21 -17.34
CA SER A 58 -47.24 42.09 -15.89
C SER A 58 -48.44 42.59 -15.05
N GLY A 59 -48.58 42.11 -13.80
CA GLY A 59 -49.36 42.80 -12.76
C GLY A 59 -49.40 42.07 -11.41
N ARG A 60 -48.92 42.73 -10.34
CA ARG A 60 -48.76 42.26 -8.95
C ARG A 60 -49.73 42.97 -7.97
N CYS A 61 -49.85 42.39 -6.75
CA CYS A 61 -50.39 42.92 -5.46
C CYS A 61 -51.93 42.94 -5.30
N GLY A 62 -52.58 42.63 -4.16
CA GLY A 62 -52.24 42.18 -2.80
C GLY A 62 -53.44 42.40 -1.83
N LEU A 63 -53.70 41.44 -0.90
CA LEU A 63 -54.38 41.47 0.43
C LEU A 63 -55.70 42.25 0.71
N VAL A 64 -56.67 41.60 1.41
CA VAL A 64 -57.15 41.89 2.80
C VAL A 64 -58.38 41.02 3.20
N VAL A 65 -58.48 40.77 4.52
CA VAL A 65 -59.29 39.86 5.35
C VAL A 65 -60.74 40.34 5.66
N LYS A 66 -61.71 39.42 5.91
CA LYS A 66 -62.71 39.47 7.02
C LYS A 66 -63.62 38.22 7.12
N ARG A 67 -63.80 37.73 8.37
CA ARG A 67 -64.90 36.88 8.94
C ARG A 67 -65.75 37.80 9.86
N PRO A 68 -67.02 37.51 10.32
CA PRO A 68 -67.36 36.32 11.16
C PRO A 68 -68.85 35.83 11.29
N SER A 69 -69.03 34.72 12.03
CA SER A 69 -70.19 34.29 12.89
C SER A 69 -71.52 33.87 12.21
N ALA A 70 -72.40 32.98 12.71
CA ALA A 70 -72.65 32.36 14.02
C ALA A 70 -73.53 31.07 13.89
N SER A 71 -73.60 30.25 14.95
CA SER A 71 -74.55 29.14 15.22
C SER A 71 -75.39 29.49 16.48
N PRO A 72 -76.31 28.67 17.08
CA PRO A 72 -77.11 27.48 16.69
C PRO A 72 -78.62 27.62 17.09
N PRO A 73 -79.46 26.55 17.19
CA PRO A 73 -79.75 25.97 18.52
C PRO A 73 -80.02 24.44 18.58
N VAL A 74 -80.30 23.98 19.81
CA VAL A 74 -80.23 22.64 20.43
C VAL A 74 -81.57 21.87 20.44
N ARG A 75 -81.54 20.53 20.37
CA ARG A 75 -82.44 19.66 21.15
C ARG A 75 -81.91 18.23 21.35
N ALA A 76 -82.05 17.73 22.58
CA ALA A 76 -81.60 16.42 23.05
C ALA A 76 -82.65 15.32 22.83
N GLY A 77 -82.19 14.08 22.61
CA GLY A 77 -82.97 12.85 22.57
C GLY A 77 -82.07 11.63 22.80
N VAL A 78 -82.50 10.72 23.66
CA VAL A 78 -81.73 9.63 24.30
C VAL A 78 -81.94 8.27 23.59
N GLN A 79 -80.83 7.52 23.42
CA GLN A 79 -80.63 6.05 23.30
C GLN A 79 -81.39 5.18 22.27
N CYS A 80 -80.65 4.46 21.41
CA CYS A 80 -80.25 3.03 21.57
C CYS A 80 -79.95 2.32 20.21
N LEU A 81 -78.76 1.71 20.16
CA LEU A 81 -78.28 0.51 19.42
C LEU A 81 -78.83 0.15 18.03
N ARG A 82 -77.95 0.25 17.01
CA ARG A 82 -77.90 -0.71 15.88
C ARG A 82 -76.43 -1.07 15.58
N GLU A 83 -76.18 -2.36 15.44
CA GLU A 83 -74.89 -2.96 15.07
C GLU A 83 -74.37 -2.43 13.72
N PRO A 84 -73.04 -2.29 13.54
CA PRO A 84 -72.46 -1.96 12.25
C PRO A 84 -72.43 -3.20 11.34
N THR A 85 -73.00 -3.03 10.14
CA THR A 85 -72.98 -4.02 9.07
C THR A 85 -71.60 -4.19 8.45
N ALA A 86 -71.36 -5.38 7.88
CA ALA A 86 -70.09 -5.92 7.39
C ALA A 86 -69.47 -5.23 6.16
N SER A 87 -69.60 -3.91 5.99
CA SER A 87 -68.97 -3.17 4.87
C SER A 87 -67.85 -2.21 5.27
N ALA A 88 -67.63 -1.97 6.57
CA ALA A 88 -66.52 -1.12 7.05
C ALA A 88 -65.17 -1.88 7.17
N GLN A 89 -65.18 -3.22 7.15
CA GLN A 89 -63.96 -4.04 7.26
C GLN A 89 -63.22 -4.23 5.92
N ALA A 90 -63.85 -3.93 4.78
CA ALA A 90 -63.21 -4.07 3.47
C ALA A 90 -62.39 -2.83 3.04
N TYR A 91 -62.77 -1.64 3.53
CA TYR A 91 -62.06 -0.39 3.18
C TYR A 91 -60.78 -0.20 4.01
N LEU A 92 -60.80 -0.57 5.30
CA LEU A 92 -59.62 -0.55 6.18
C LEU A 92 -58.59 -1.65 5.87
N ARG A 93 -58.95 -2.67 5.06
CA ARG A 93 -58.02 -3.74 4.65
C ARG A 93 -57.21 -3.38 3.40
N ARG A 94 -57.64 -2.38 2.61
CA ARG A 94 -56.92 -1.96 1.40
C ARG A 94 -55.76 -1.01 1.71
N ASP A 95 -55.90 -0.18 2.74
CA ASP A 95 -54.86 0.78 3.14
C ASP A 95 -53.74 0.17 3.99
N THR A 96 -53.99 -0.94 4.69
CA THR A 96 -52.94 -1.65 5.42
C THR A 96 -51.96 -2.37 4.49
N HIS A 97 -52.42 -2.90 3.35
CA HIS A 97 -51.52 -3.52 2.37
C HIS A 97 -50.62 -2.49 1.66
N SER A 98 -51.13 -1.30 1.34
CA SER A 98 -50.31 -0.22 0.76
C SER A 98 -49.34 0.40 1.76
N ALA A 99 -49.75 0.59 3.02
CA ALA A 99 -48.88 1.10 4.08
C ALA A 99 -47.80 0.08 4.49
N VAL A 100 -48.12 -1.21 4.52
CA VAL A 100 -47.15 -2.30 4.78
C VAL A 100 -46.21 -2.49 3.59
N MET A 101 -46.66 -2.31 2.35
CA MET A 101 -45.77 -2.33 1.17
C MET A 101 -44.84 -1.13 1.15
N LEU A 102 -45.33 0.08 1.45
CA LEU A 102 -44.51 1.29 1.56
C LEU A 102 -43.53 1.23 2.75
N SER A 103 -43.94 0.68 3.89
CA SER A 103 -43.02 0.45 5.02
C SER A 103 -42.04 -0.67 4.73
N SER A 104 -42.43 -1.71 3.99
CA SER A 104 -41.53 -2.79 3.57
C SER A 104 -40.56 -2.31 2.49
N LEU A 105 -40.97 -1.40 1.59
CA LEU A 105 -40.09 -0.73 0.62
C LEU A 105 -39.16 0.29 1.29
N LEU A 106 -39.62 1.00 2.34
CA LEU A 106 -38.76 1.85 3.16
C LEU A 106 -37.79 1.02 4.00
N ILE A 107 -38.24 -0.12 4.54
CA ILE A 107 -37.39 -1.07 5.25
C ILE A 107 -36.43 -1.75 4.27
N LEU A 108 -36.81 -2.03 3.02
CA LEU A 108 -35.93 -2.50 1.96
C LEU A 108 -34.94 -1.41 1.47
N PHE A 109 -35.30 -0.13 1.63
CA PHE A 109 -34.39 1.01 1.45
C PHE A 109 -33.48 1.25 2.67
N LEU A 110 -33.92 0.82 3.86
CA LEU A 110 -33.14 0.78 5.11
C LEU A 110 -32.32 -0.53 5.25
N ILE A 111 -32.59 -1.54 4.42
CA ILE A 111 -31.63 -2.59 4.10
C ILE A 111 -30.54 -1.87 3.33
N VAL A 112 -29.51 -1.48 4.08
CA VAL A 112 -28.16 -1.10 3.67
C VAL A 112 -28.04 -1.12 2.16
N SER A 113 -28.19 0.04 1.50
CA SER A 113 -27.59 0.18 0.18
C SER A 113 -26.09 0.03 0.40
N THR A 114 -25.61 -1.21 0.35
CA THR A 114 -24.20 -1.52 0.20
C THR A 114 -23.86 -1.08 -1.21
N TRP A 115 -23.68 0.23 -1.41
CA TRP A 115 -23.15 0.77 -2.65
C TRP A 115 -21.73 0.21 -2.77
N THR A 116 -21.61 -0.91 -3.50
CA THR A 116 -20.31 -1.43 -3.92
C THR A 116 -19.66 -0.35 -4.77
N LEU A 117 -18.39 -0.07 -4.55
CA LEU A 117 -17.68 0.92 -5.35
C LEU A 117 -17.68 0.50 -6.83
N ASP A 118 -18.22 1.36 -7.70
CA ASP A 118 -18.32 1.06 -9.13
C ASP A 118 -16.95 0.90 -9.79
N PHE A 119 -16.84 -0.04 -10.74
CA PHE A 119 -15.64 -0.20 -11.56
C PHE A 119 -15.58 0.86 -12.67
N ARG A 120 -15.07 2.04 -12.31
CA ARG A 120 -14.77 3.16 -13.20
C ARG A 120 -13.56 3.93 -12.70
N TYR A 121 -13.10 4.89 -13.48
CA TYR A 121 -12.08 5.82 -13.00
C TYR A 121 -12.69 6.88 -12.09
N HIS A 122 -12.02 7.14 -10.97
CA HIS A 122 -12.40 8.17 -10.00
C HIS A 122 -11.43 9.35 -10.04
N ASN A 123 -11.96 10.53 -10.36
CA ASN A 123 -11.16 11.76 -10.30
C ASN A 123 -10.80 12.13 -8.85
N ASN A 124 -9.88 13.09 -8.66
CA ASN A 124 -9.38 13.45 -7.33
C ASN A 124 -10.49 13.86 -6.35
N ARG A 125 -11.51 14.58 -6.83
CA ARG A 125 -12.68 14.97 -6.02
C ARG A 125 -13.55 13.78 -5.63
N GLU A 126 -13.76 12.85 -6.54
CA GLU A 126 -14.55 11.64 -6.28
C GLU A 126 -13.85 10.72 -5.28
N ILE A 127 -12.52 10.58 -5.36
CA ILE A 127 -11.74 9.85 -4.35
C ILE A 127 -11.88 10.50 -2.98
N GLU A 128 -11.70 11.81 -2.88
CA GLU A 128 -11.87 12.54 -1.61
C GLU A 128 -13.27 12.31 -1.03
N GLN A 129 -14.31 12.47 -1.84
CA GLN A 129 -15.70 12.27 -1.42
C GLN A 129 -15.95 10.83 -0.96
N TYR A 130 -15.46 9.85 -1.71
CA TYR A 130 -15.55 8.43 -1.35
C TYR A 130 -14.87 8.13 -0.01
N LEU A 131 -13.63 8.58 0.17
CA LEU A 131 -12.87 8.33 1.41
C LEU A 131 -13.52 9.02 2.62
N LEU A 132 -14.01 10.26 2.46
CA LEU A 132 -14.77 10.96 3.50
C LEU A 132 -16.03 10.19 3.88
N GLN A 133 -16.77 9.68 2.88
CA GLN A 133 -17.97 8.90 3.09
C GLN A 133 -17.67 7.58 3.82
N VAL A 134 -16.69 6.81 3.35
CA VAL A 134 -16.25 5.56 3.99
C VAL A 134 -15.87 5.81 5.44
N ASN A 135 -15.08 6.85 5.70
CA ASN A 135 -14.63 7.19 7.05
C ASN A 135 -15.78 7.56 7.98
N SER A 136 -16.68 8.44 7.53
CA SER A 136 -17.86 8.85 8.30
C SER A 136 -18.84 7.70 8.59
N SER A 137 -18.94 6.73 7.66
CA SER A 137 -19.83 5.58 7.78
C SER A 137 -19.21 4.42 8.58
N ASN A 138 -17.88 4.43 8.78
CA ASN A 138 -17.15 3.36 9.44
C ASN A 138 -16.09 3.84 10.46
N PRO A 139 -16.42 4.78 11.36
CA PRO A 139 -15.43 5.45 12.21
C PRO A 139 -14.76 4.53 13.25
N ASP A 140 -15.36 3.39 13.56
CA ASP A 140 -14.82 2.36 14.45
C ASP A 140 -13.67 1.57 13.84
N ILE A 141 -13.63 1.46 12.50
CA ILE A 141 -12.58 0.71 11.78
C ILE A 141 -11.76 1.54 10.80
N THR A 142 -12.08 2.82 10.63
CA THR A 142 -11.36 3.71 9.69
C THR A 142 -10.95 5.02 10.31
N HIS A 143 -9.85 5.59 9.80
CA HIS A 143 -9.38 6.93 10.13
C HIS A 143 -8.74 7.57 8.89
N LEU A 144 -9.44 8.55 8.33
CA LEU A 144 -8.97 9.35 7.20
C LEU A 144 -8.14 10.54 7.68
N TYR A 145 -6.97 10.71 7.09
CA TYR A 145 -6.11 11.86 7.33
C TYR A 145 -5.35 12.23 6.05
N SER A 146 -4.77 13.43 6.02
CA SER A 146 -3.90 13.86 4.93
C SER A 146 -2.45 13.95 5.40
N ILE A 147 -1.52 13.49 4.56
CA ILE A 147 -0.08 13.54 4.83
C ILE A 147 0.60 14.81 4.28
N GLY A 148 -0.16 15.64 3.57
CA GLY A 148 0.33 16.83 2.89
C GLY A 148 -0.50 17.15 1.65
N GLN A 149 -0.01 18.09 0.85
CA GLN A 149 -0.65 18.50 -0.39
C GLN A 149 0.30 18.29 -1.56
N SER A 150 -0.27 18.03 -2.74
CA SER A 150 0.45 18.14 -4.02
C SER A 150 0.85 19.59 -4.31
N VAL A 151 1.60 19.80 -5.38
CA VAL A 151 1.99 21.15 -5.82
C VAL A 151 0.78 22.03 -6.11
N ARG A 152 -0.32 21.48 -6.65
CA ARG A 152 -1.56 22.22 -6.92
C ARG A 152 -2.55 22.25 -5.74
N GLY A 153 -2.13 21.82 -4.55
CA GLY A 153 -2.94 21.89 -3.35
C GLY A 153 -3.94 20.74 -3.18
N GLN A 154 -3.87 19.68 -3.98
CA GLN A 154 -4.69 18.48 -3.78
C GLN A 154 -4.22 17.74 -2.53
N GLN A 155 -5.15 17.33 -1.68
CA GLN A 155 -4.83 16.60 -0.46
C GLN A 155 -4.32 15.19 -0.78
N LEU A 156 -3.20 14.80 -0.16
CA LEU A 156 -2.68 13.43 -0.22
C LEU A 156 -3.36 12.61 0.88
N TRP A 157 -4.51 12.02 0.53
CA TRP A 157 -5.38 11.31 1.46
C TRP A 157 -4.88 9.90 1.77
N VAL A 158 -4.84 9.56 3.06
CA VAL A 158 -4.56 8.21 3.56
C VAL A 158 -5.72 7.75 4.42
N LEU A 159 -6.25 6.55 4.12
CA LEU A 159 -7.22 5.88 4.97
C LEU A 159 -6.51 4.78 5.77
N ALA A 160 -6.47 4.91 7.10
CA ALA A 160 -6.09 3.82 7.98
C ALA A 160 -7.29 2.90 8.22
N LEU A 161 -7.10 1.58 8.16
CA LEU A 161 -8.09 0.56 8.48
C LEU A 161 -7.55 -0.39 9.57
N SER A 162 -8.27 -0.50 10.68
CA SER A 162 -7.95 -1.36 11.83
C SER A 162 -9.09 -1.30 12.85
N VAL A 163 -9.20 -2.28 13.75
CA VAL A 163 -10.06 -2.17 14.96
C VAL A 163 -9.60 -1.06 15.93
N SER A 164 -8.42 -0.47 15.73
CA SER A 164 -7.94 0.72 16.44
C SER A 164 -7.34 1.72 15.45
N PRO A 165 -8.15 2.39 14.62
CA PRO A 165 -7.65 3.06 13.41
C PRO A 165 -6.93 4.38 13.68
N HIS A 166 -7.25 5.05 14.79
CA HIS A 166 -6.77 6.41 15.11
C HIS A 166 -5.35 6.47 15.67
N ARG A 167 -4.82 5.37 16.20
CA ARG A 167 -3.51 5.35 16.86
C ARG A 167 -2.84 3.99 16.72
N HIS A 168 -1.52 4.02 16.72
CA HIS A 168 -0.71 2.81 16.84
C HIS A 168 -1.04 2.05 18.14
N THR A 169 -1.02 0.72 18.06
CA THR A 169 -1.20 -0.21 19.19
C THR A 169 0.02 -1.13 19.25
N VAL A 170 0.67 -1.19 20.42
CA VAL A 170 1.88 -2.01 20.61
C VAL A 170 1.62 -3.46 20.19
N GLY A 171 2.51 -4.01 19.38
CA GLY A 171 2.44 -5.37 18.84
C GLY A 171 1.58 -5.52 17.58
N ILE A 172 0.82 -4.50 17.18
CA ILE A 172 0.05 -4.47 15.92
C ILE A 172 0.92 -3.80 14.84
N PRO A 173 1.43 -4.53 13.83
CA PRO A 173 2.28 -3.94 12.81
C PRO A 173 1.52 -2.94 11.93
N GLU A 174 2.24 -1.92 11.50
CA GLU A 174 1.77 -0.92 10.53
C GLU A 174 2.13 -1.39 9.12
N PHE A 175 1.14 -1.53 8.26
CA PHE A 175 1.29 -1.88 6.84
C PHE A 175 0.87 -0.69 5.98
N LYS A 176 1.48 -0.52 4.79
CA LYS A 176 0.95 0.46 3.82
C LYS A 176 0.96 0.03 2.36
N TYR A 177 -0.02 0.54 1.62
CA TYR A 177 -0.02 0.57 0.16
C TYR A 177 -0.01 2.00 -0.36
N VAL A 178 0.78 2.25 -1.40
CA VAL A 178 0.86 3.55 -2.10
C VAL A 178 0.56 3.34 -3.58
N GLY A 179 -0.43 4.03 -4.12
CA GLY A 179 -0.78 3.98 -5.53
C GLY A 179 -0.43 5.25 -6.28
N ASN A 180 -0.28 5.12 -7.60
CA ASN A 180 -0.38 6.24 -8.54
C ASN A 180 0.60 7.38 -8.22
N MET A 181 1.86 7.01 -7.93
CA MET A 181 2.96 7.99 -7.84
C MET A 181 3.38 8.51 -9.22
N HIS A 182 3.14 7.73 -10.27
CA HIS A 182 3.04 8.24 -11.63
C HIS A 182 1.56 8.41 -11.97
N GLY A 183 1.15 9.63 -12.30
CA GLY A 183 -0.27 9.97 -12.43
C GLY A 183 -0.99 9.18 -13.54
N ASN A 184 -0.29 8.76 -14.59
CA ASN A 184 -0.83 7.96 -15.70
C ASN A 184 -0.77 6.44 -15.50
N GLU A 185 -0.23 5.97 -14.38
CA GLU A 185 -0.22 4.56 -13.98
C GLU A 185 -1.38 4.35 -13.01
N VAL A 186 -2.58 4.18 -13.56
CA VAL A 186 -3.85 4.39 -12.83
C VAL A 186 -4.44 3.14 -12.22
N LEU A 187 -4.01 1.94 -12.64
CA LEU A 187 -4.64 0.71 -12.14
C LEU A 187 -4.48 0.58 -10.61
N GLY A 188 -3.30 0.90 -10.08
CA GLY A 188 -3.06 0.88 -8.63
C GLY A 188 -3.98 1.83 -7.86
N ARG A 189 -4.31 3.00 -8.42
CA ARG A 189 -5.26 3.97 -7.84
C ARG A 189 -6.61 3.32 -7.57
N GLU A 190 -7.19 2.69 -8.59
CA GLU A 190 -8.53 2.12 -8.52
C GLU A 190 -8.55 0.82 -7.70
N LEU A 191 -7.52 -0.03 -7.82
CA LEU A 191 -7.42 -1.26 -7.01
C LEU A 191 -7.37 -0.97 -5.51
N LEU A 192 -6.72 0.13 -5.11
CA LEU A 192 -6.66 0.53 -3.70
C LEU A 192 -8.00 1.03 -3.17
N LEU A 193 -8.81 1.71 -3.99
CA LEU A 193 -10.18 2.06 -3.59
C LEU A 193 -11.07 0.82 -3.47
N GLN A 194 -10.93 -0.12 -4.42
CA GLN A 194 -11.64 -1.41 -4.38
C GLN A 194 -11.21 -2.26 -3.17
N LEU A 195 -9.94 -2.20 -2.77
CA LEU A 195 -9.45 -2.84 -1.55
C LEU A 195 -10.05 -2.24 -0.28
N VAL A 196 -10.19 -0.90 -0.23
CA VAL A 196 -10.90 -0.22 0.88
C VAL A 196 -12.34 -0.73 0.98
N ASP A 197 -13.07 -0.73 -0.13
CA ASP A 197 -14.44 -1.23 -0.20
C ASP A 197 -14.55 -2.69 0.28
N ASP A 198 -13.63 -3.54 -0.18
CA ASP A 198 -13.64 -4.97 0.13
C ASP A 198 -13.31 -5.28 1.59
N LEU A 199 -12.35 -4.57 2.19
CA LEU A 199 -12.01 -4.70 3.61
C LEU A 199 -13.17 -4.24 4.51
N VAL A 200 -13.78 -3.09 4.19
CA VAL A 200 -14.92 -2.55 4.94
C VAL A 200 -16.11 -3.50 4.84
N ARG A 201 -16.48 -3.92 3.62
CA ARG A 201 -17.58 -4.88 3.43
C ARG A 201 -17.30 -6.20 4.12
N GLY A 202 -16.11 -6.76 3.95
CA GLY A 202 -15.71 -8.01 4.61
C GLY A 202 -15.86 -7.92 6.13
N TYR A 203 -15.38 -6.84 6.74
CA TYR A 203 -15.53 -6.64 8.18
C TYR A 203 -16.99 -6.49 8.61
N ARG A 204 -17.80 -5.70 7.87
CA ARG A 204 -19.23 -5.48 8.19
C ARG A 204 -20.08 -6.74 7.99
N SER A 205 -19.69 -7.59 7.06
CA SER A 205 -20.27 -8.92 6.85
C SER A 205 -19.74 -9.97 7.83
N ASN A 206 -18.86 -9.59 8.77
CA ASN A 206 -18.23 -10.48 9.74
C ASN A 206 -17.48 -11.65 9.08
N GLU A 207 -16.88 -11.39 7.92
CA GLU A 207 -16.04 -12.36 7.22
C GLU A 207 -14.74 -12.60 8.00
N THR A 208 -14.46 -13.86 8.32
CA THR A 208 -13.33 -14.24 9.20
C THR A 208 -12.00 -13.64 8.75
N TRP A 209 -11.71 -13.67 7.44
CA TRP A 209 -10.45 -13.15 6.89
C TRP A 209 -10.30 -11.64 7.11
N ALA A 210 -11.38 -10.86 6.99
CA ALA A 210 -11.36 -9.41 7.13
C ALA A 210 -11.26 -9.00 8.61
N VAL A 211 -12.02 -9.69 9.47
CA VAL A 211 -11.98 -9.47 10.93
C VAL A 211 -10.59 -9.80 11.47
N GLN A 212 -9.99 -10.93 11.08
CA GLN A 212 -8.64 -11.30 11.49
C GLN A 212 -7.61 -10.28 11.01
N LEU A 213 -7.68 -9.86 9.75
CA LEU A 213 -6.71 -8.92 9.18
C LEU A 213 -6.79 -7.54 9.84
N LEU A 214 -7.99 -6.97 10.02
CA LEU A 214 -8.15 -5.64 10.65
C LEU A 214 -7.93 -5.65 12.18
N SER A 215 -8.05 -6.82 12.82
CA SER A 215 -7.75 -6.96 14.25
C SER A 215 -6.25 -7.11 14.54
N SER A 216 -5.51 -7.66 13.58
CA SER A 216 -4.09 -7.99 13.73
C SER A 216 -3.15 -6.98 13.09
N THR A 217 -3.64 -6.14 12.17
CA THR A 217 -2.84 -5.19 11.39
C THR A 217 -3.51 -3.82 11.36
N ARG A 218 -2.71 -2.76 11.30
CA ARG A 218 -3.18 -1.43 10.94
C ARG A 218 -2.71 -1.09 9.53
N ILE A 219 -3.66 -1.06 8.60
CA ILE A 219 -3.43 -0.96 7.16
C ILE A 219 -3.62 0.49 6.74
N HIS A 220 -2.63 1.08 6.08
CA HIS A 220 -2.73 2.43 5.56
C HIS A 220 -2.74 2.43 4.02
N ILE A 221 -3.75 3.06 3.43
CA ILE A 221 -3.91 3.10 1.98
C ILE A 221 -3.83 4.55 1.50
N LEU A 222 -2.83 4.85 0.67
CA LEU A 222 -2.68 6.10 -0.08
C LEU A 222 -3.02 5.82 -1.56
N PRO A 223 -4.26 6.07 -2.03
CA PRO A 223 -4.67 5.70 -3.39
C PRO A 223 -3.92 6.47 -4.47
N THR A 224 -3.57 7.73 -4.22
CA THR A 224 -2.84 8.59 -5.17
C THR A 224 -1.80 9.43 -4.47
N MET A 225 -0.53 9.18 -4.79
CA MET A 225 0.59 10.02 -4.38
C MET A 225 0.79 11.21 -5.33
N ASN A 226 0.39 11.08 -6.61
CA ASN A 226 0.51 12.13 -7.63
C ASN A 226 -0.86 12.49 -8.22
N PRO A 227 -1.75 13.15 -7.45
CA PRO A 227 -3.06 13.55 -7.94
C PRO A 227 -2.96 14.56 -9.10
N ASP A 228 -1.95 15.44 -9.09
CA ASP A 228 -1.77 16.46 -10.13
C ASP A 228 -1.42 15.82 -11.48
N GLY A 229 -0.52 14.84 -11.49
CA GLY A 229 -0.19 14.09 -12.69
C GLY A 229 -1.39 13.30 -13.22
N PHE A 230 -2.26 12.79 -12.34
CA PHE A 230 -3.49 12.10 -12.76
C PHE A 230 -4.45 13.05 -13.48
N ASP A 231 -4.61 14.29 -13.00
CA ASP A 231 -5.47 15.29 -13.67
C ASP A 231 -4.98 15.63 -15.10
N GLU A 232 -3.69 15.41 -15.40
CA GLU A 232 -3.06 15.61 -16.71
C GLU A 232 -2.86 14.30 -17.51
N ALA A 233 -3.31 13.17 -16.97
CA ALA A 233 -3.07 11.87 -17.56
C ALA A 233 -3.93 11.64 -18.81
N SER A 234 -3.28 11.28 -19.92
CA SER A 234 -4.01 10.81 -21.10
C SER A 234 -4.27 9.31 -20.99
N THR A 235 -5.40 8.86 -21.55
CA THR A 235 -5.85 7.46 -21.46
C THR A 235 -5.09 6.51 -22.40
N GLN A 236 -3.84 6.84 -22.75
CA GLN A 236 -3.01 6.03 -23.64
C GLN A 236 -2.23 4.98 -22.84
N CYS A 237 -2.09 3.78 -23.40
CA CYS A 237 -1.48 2.66 -22.67
C CYS A 237 0.01 2.83 -22.33
N GLN A 238 0.85 3.31 -23.25
CA GLN A 238 2.32 3.30 -23.06
C GLN A 238 2.94 4.69 -22.93
N HIS A 239 2.54 5.61 -23.82
CA HIS A 239 3.17 6.92 -24.01
C HIS A 239 2.26 8.09 -23.59
N GLY A 240 1.36 7.85 -22.63
CA GLY A 240 0.46 8.89 -22.15
C GLY A 240 1.16 10.00 -21.36
N THR A 241 0.57 11.20 -21.34
CA THR A 241 0.97 12.31 -20.45
C THR A 241 0.58 12.01 -19.01
N GLY A 242 1.00 12.84 -18.05
CA GLY A 242 0.58 12.72 -16.64
C GLY A 242 1.46 11.81 -15.76
N ARG A 243 2.61 11.33 -16.24
CA ARG A 243 3.55 10.56 -15.41
C ARG A 243 4.13 11.40 -14.27
N PHE A 244 4.71 12.54 -14.61
CA PHE A 244 5.41 13.42 -13.69
C PHE A 244 4.43 14.17 -12.79
N ASN A 245 4.91 14.76 -11.69
CA ASN A 245 4.09 15.71 -10.94
C ASN A 245 3.94 17.04 -11.70
N TYR A 246 3.22 18.00 -11.12
CA TYR A 246 2.96 19.28 -11.77
C TYR A 246 4.23 20.05 -12.20
N ASN A 247 5.33 19.94 -11.45
CA ASN A 247 6.60 20.59 -11.78
C ASN A 247 7.42 19.83 -12.83
N GLY A 248 6.89 18.76 -13.41
CA GLY A 248 7.58 17.92 -14.38
C GLY A 248 8.65 17.02 -13.77
N ILE A 249 8.58 16.73 -12.47
CA ILE A 249 9.54 15.87 -11.76
C ILE A 249 9.01 14.44 -11.65
N ASP A 250 9.89 13.47 -11.88
CA ASP A 250 9.60 12.06 -11.60
C ASP A 250 9.72 11.82 -10.09
N LEU A 251 8.57 11.61 -9.43
CA LEU A 251 8.54 11.39 -7.98
C LEU A 251 9.35 10.15 -7.58
N ASN A 252 9.43 9.12 -8.44
CA ASN A 252 10.23 7.93 -8.22
C ASN A 252 11.70 8.08 -8.66
N ARG A 253 12.16 9.32 -8.86
CA ARG A 253 13.59 9.70 -8.96
C ARG A 253 13.96 10.81 -7.98
N ASN A 254 13.02 11.18 -7.10
CA ASN A 254 13.13 12.36 -6.27
C ASN A 254 13.30 12.03 -4.78
N PHE A 255 13.47 10.77 -4.38
CA PHE A 255 13.85 10.40 -3.01
C PHE A 255 15.38 10.47 -2.80
N PRO A 256 15.86 10.59 -1.54
CA PRO A 256 17.27 10.35 -1.22
C PRO A 256 17.72 8.98 -1.70
N ASP A 257 18.93 8.89 -2.22
CA ASP A 257 19.48 7.66 -2.78
C ASP A 257 20.79 7.29 -2.09
N ALA A 258 20.84 6.07 -1.55
CA ALA A 258 21.95 5.62 -0.71
C ALA A 258 23.26 5.45 -1.49
N PHE A 259 23.19 5.38 -2.82
CA PHE A 259 24.32 5.05 -3.69
C PHE A 259 24.77 6.23 -4.57
N SER A 260 24.00 7.32 -4.61
CA SER A 260 24.22 8.51 -5.44
C SER A 260 25.45 9.36 -5.06
N GLY A 261 25.92 9.26 -3.81
CA GLY A 261 27.00 10.08 -3.25
C GLY A 261 28.40 9.91 -3.89
N LEU A 262 28.56 9.01 -4.86
CA LEU A 262 29.83 8.79 -5.57
C LEU A 262 29.96 9.59 -6.88
N ARG A 263 28.91 10.31 -7.31
CA ARG A 263 28.91 11.12 -8.55
C ARG A 263 28.74 12.62 -8.27
N GLN A 264 29.68 13.24 -7.56
CA GLN A 264 29.95 14.71 -7.47
C GLN A 264 28.79 15.68 -7.17
N HIS A 265 27.54 15.25 -7.03
CA HIS A 265 26.39 16.11 -6.74
C HIS A 265 26.06 15.96 -5.26
N GLN A 266 26.09 17.06 -4.51
CA GLN A 266 25.58 17.06 -3.15
C GLN A 266 24.16 16.49 -3.15
N PRO A 267 23.83 15.53 -2.27
CA PRO A 267 22.49 15.00 -2.19
C PRO A 267 21.50 16.15 -1.99
N LEU A 268 20.45 16.19 -2.82
CA LEU A 268 19.34 17.15 -2.67
C LEU A 268 18.83 17.05 -1.23
N LYS A 269 18.87 18.17 -0.51
CA LYS A 269 18.31 18.24 0.83
C LYS A 269 16.80 17.97 0.78
N GLU A 270 16.25 17.33 1.81
CA GLU A 270 14.83 16.96 1.84
C GLU A 270 13.90 18.14 1.61
N GLU A 271 14.22 19.32 2.15
CA GLU A 271 13.43 20.54 1.98
C GLU A 271 13.34 21.05 0.53
N LYS A 272 14.24 20.58 -0.36
CA LYS A 272 14.26 20.94 -1.79
C LYS A 272 13.59 19.88 -2.67
N ARG A 273 13.01 18.83 -2.08
CA ARG A 273 12.27 17.78 -2.81
C ARG A 273 10.83 18.20 -3.06
N GLU A 274 10.19 17.51 -4.00
CA GLU A 274 8.80 17.78 -4.38
C GLU A 274 7.84 17.65 -3.18
N ALA A 275 6.72 18.36 -3.24
CA ALA A 275 5.76 18.43 -2.14
C ALA A 275 5.25 17.04 -1.74
N GLU A 276 4.98 16.20 -2.73
CA GLU A 276 4.51 14.83 -2.57
C GLU A 276 5.57 13.94 -1.90
N VAL A 277 6.83 14.08 -2.32
CA VAL A 277 7.95 13.31 -1.75
C VAL A 277 8.22 13.72 -0.31
N ARG A 278 8.20 15.03 -0.02
CA ARG A 278 8.32 15.53 1.36
C ARG A 278 7.18 15.05 2.25
N ALA A 279 5.96 15.03 1.73
CA ALA A 279 4.79 14.50 2.45
C ALA A 279 4.97 13.01 2.80
N VAL A 280 5.41 12.19 1.84
CA VAL A 280 5.66 10.76 2.09
C VAL A 280 6.84 10.54 3.04
N ILE A 281 7.95 11.28 2.91
CA ILE A 281 9.07 11.22 3.86
C ILE A 281 8.62 11.61 5.27
N GLY A 282 7.80 12.65 5.40
CA GLY A 282 7.21 13.06 6.67
C GLY A 282 6.32 11.97 7.26
N TRP A 283 5.47 11.37 6.42
CA TRP A 283 4.57 10.28 6.80
C TRP A 283 5.31 9.02 7.27
N LEU A 284 6.40 8.64 6.59
CA LEU A 284 7.26 7.53 7.00
C LEU A 284 7.87 7.71 8.40
N ARG A 285 7.86 8.93 8.96
CA ARG A 285 8.33 9.23 10.33
C ARG A 285 7.21 9.21 11.37
N THR A 286 5.93 9.20 10.96
CA THR A 286 4.81 9.28 11.90
C THR A 286 4.48 7.94 12.53
N GLU A 287 4.70 6.85 11.79
CA GLU A 287 4.37 5.48 12.17
C GLU A 287 5.55 4.52 11.91
N THR A 288 5.53 3.35 12.54
CA THR A 288 6.57 2.30 12.37
C THR A 288 6.14 1.32 11.28
N PHE A 289 6.15 1.76 10.02
CA PHE A 289 5.79 0.91 8.89
C PHE A 289 6.73 -0.30 8.77
N VAL A 290 6.16 -1.50 8.71
CA VAL A 290 6.91 -2.77 8.69
C VAL A 290 7.03 -3.30 7.26
N LEU A 291 5.90 -3.36 6.54
CA LEU A 291 5.81 -3.86 5.17
C LEU A 291 5.03 -2.86 4.31
N SER A 292 5.44 -2.74 3.04
CA SER A 292 4.83 -1.86 2.08
C SER A 292 4.86 -2.41 0.66
N ALA A 293 3.98 -1.88 -0.18
CA ALA A 293 4.20 -1.89 -1.62
C ALA A 293 3.70 -0.60 -2.28
N ASN A 294 4.41 -0.18 -3.32
CA ASN A 294 4.01 0.91 -4.20
C ASN A 294 3.56 0.33 -5.56
N LEU A 295 2.43 0.82 -6.09
CA LEU A 295 1.72 0.21 -7.21
C LEU A 295 1.92 1.04 -8.49
N HIS A 296 2.36 0.37 -9.55
CA HIS A 296 2.77 0.91 -10.84
C HIS A 296 2.08 0.24 -12.02
N GLY A 297 2.31 0.79 -13.21
CA GLY A 297 1.92 0.20 -14.48
C GLY A 297 2.95 0.48 -15.57
N GLY A 298 2.93 -0.35 -16.61
CA GLY A 298 3.90 -0.37 -17.70
C GLY A 298 4.58 -1.72 -17.87
N ALA A 299 4.55 -2.56 -16.83
CA ALA A 299 4.97 -3.96 -16.89
C ALA A 299 4.00 -4.86 -16.09
N LEU A 300 4.31 -6.16 -16.03
CA LEU A 300 3.61 -7.10 -15.14
C LEU A 300 4.64 -7.95 -14.39
N VAL A 301 5.09 -7.43 -13.25
CA VAL A 301 6.18 -8.02 -12.44
C VAL A 301 6.18 -7.44 -11.02
N ALA A 302 6.55 -8.23 -10.03
CA ALA A 302 6.88 -7.72 -8.70
C ALA A 302 8.39 -7.44 -8.61
N SER A 303 8.74 -6.16 -8.57
CA SER A 303 10.14 -5.72 -8.44
C SER A 303 10.51 -5.51 -6.96
N TYR A 304 11.72 -5.91 -6.60
CA TYR A 304 12.23 -5.83 -5.24
C TYR A 304 13.62 -5.17 -5.16
N PRO A 305 13.98 -4.58 -4.00
CA PRO A 305 15.26 -3.93 -3.78
C PRO A 305 16.52 -4.77 -4.07
N TYR A 306 17.66 -4.14 -4.31
CA TYR A 306 17.79 -2.70 -4.53
C TYR A 306 17.48 -2.30 -5.97
N ASP A 307 16.91 -1.10 -6.12
CA ASP A 307 16.69 -0.43 -7.41
C ASP A 307 17.99 0.19 -7.95
N ASN A 308 18.91 0.59 -7.06
CA ASN A 308 20.20 1.17 -7.43
C ASN A 308 21.39 0.38 -6.85
N SER A 309 22.60 0.76 -7.24
CA SER A 309 23.84 0.20 -6.72
C SER A 309 24.99 1.20 -6.78
N ASN A 310 25.94 1.09 -5.85
CA ASN A 310 27.22 1.78 -5.92
C ASN A 310 28.30 0.98 -6.68
N ARG A 311 27.93 -0.14 -7.31
CA ARG A 311 28.86 -1.10 -7.93
C ARG A 311 29.89 -1.71 -6.99
N GLY A 312 29.60 -1.71 -5.68
CA GLY A 312 30.41 -2.30 -4.62
C GLY A 312 29.99 -3.74 -4.27
N THR A 313 30.11 -4.11 -3.00
CA THR A 313 29.86 -5.46 -2.44
C THR A 313 28.44 -5.98 -2.65
N GLU A 314 27.48 -5.10 -2.92
CA GLU A 314 26.07 -5.47 -3.10
C GLU A 314 25.79 -6.06 -4.48
N LEU A 315 26.72 -5.97 -5.44
CA LEU A 315 26.53 -6.56 -6.76
C LEU A 315 26.85 -8.05 -6.78
N PHE A 316 25.86 -8.86 -7.08
CA PHE A 316 26.03 -10.26 -7.46
C PHE A 316 25.58 -10.47 -8.90
N GLY A 317 26.54 -10.53 -9.82
CA GLY A 317 26.28 -10.50 -11.25
C GLY A 317 25.72 -9.15 -11.69
N ARG A 318 24.44 -9.10 -12.08
CA ARG A 318 23.74 -7.86 -12.48
C ARG A 318 22.75 -7.35 -11.42
N ALA A 319 22.48 -8.14 -10.38
CA ALA A 319 21.56 -7.78 -9.30
C ALA A 319 22.27 -6.99 -8.20
N SER A 320 21.55 -6.05 -7.60
CA SER A 320 21.97 -5.32 -6.40
C SER A 320 21.22 -5.90 -5.21
N ILE A 321 21.89 -6.75 -4.44
CA ILE A 321 21.27 -7.63 -3.44
C ILE A 321 21.19 -6.92 -2.09
N THR A 322 20.07 -7.10 -1.38
CA THR A 322 19.93 -6.61 0.00
C THR A 322 20.36 -7.65 1.04
N PRO A 323 20.67 -7.24 2.27
CA PRO A 323 20.83 -8.17 3.40
C PRO A 323 19.59 -9.01 3.73
N ASP A 324 18.41 -8.62 3.22
CA ASP A 324 17.13 -9.31 3.40
C ASP A 324 16.58 -9.87 2.06
N ASP A 325 17.47 -10.19 1.09
CA ASP A 325 17.09 -10.61 -0.27
C ASP A 325 16.17 -11.84 -0.30
N ASP A 326 16.43 -12.81 0.57
CA ASP A 326 15.59 -14.00 0.72
C ASP A 326 14.13 -13.65 1.06
N VAL A 327 13.94 -12.71 2.00
CA VAL A 327 12.63 -12.20 2.40
C VAL A 327 12.00 -11.42 1.25
N PHE A 328 12.75 -10.54 0.57
CA PHE A 328 12.23 -9.78 -0.57
C PHE A 328 11.80 -10.68 -1.74
N VAL A 329 12.60 -11.70 -2.08
CA VAL A 329 12.26 -12.70 -3.10
C VAL A 329 10.98 -13.45 -2.70
N HIS A 330 10.87 -13.87 -1.44
CA HIS A 330 9.65 -14.50 -0.93
C HIS A 330 8.43 -13.58 -1.05
N LEU A 331 8.54 -12.35 -0.57
CA LEU A 331 7.48 -11.34 -0.63
C LEU A 331 7.01 -11.09 -2.08
N ALA A 332 7.95 -10.96 -3.02
CA ALA A 332 7.65 -10.76 -4.43
C ALA A 332 6.96 -11.98 -5.03
N LYS A 333 7.39 -13.20 -4.68
CA LYS A 333 6.73 -14.45 -5.11
C LYS A 333 5.34 -14.59 -4.53
N VAL A 334 5.11 -14.21 -3.27
CA VAL A 334 3.77 -14.24 -2.66
C VAL A 334 2.79 -13.42 -3.48
N TYR A 335 3.17 -12.20 -3.89
CA TYR A 335 2.31 -11.39 -4.75
C TYR A 335 2.14 -12.04 -6.13
N SER A 336 3.25 -12.34 -6.80
CA SER A 336 3.28 -12.83 -8.19
C SER A 336 2.50 -14.15 -8.40
N HIS A 337 2.63 -15.11 -7.48
CA HIS A 337 1.96 -16.41 -7.55
C HIS A 337 0.49 -16.35 -7.10
N ASN A 338 0.09 -15.36 -6.30
CA ASN A 338 -1.33 -15.14 -5.99
C ASN A 338 -2.03 -14.24 -7.00
N HIS A 339 -1.28 -13.52 -7.83
CA HIS A 339 -1.81 -12.82 -9.00
C HIS A 339 -2.15 -13.84 -10.10
N ALA A 340 -3.23 -13.58 -10.86
CA ALA A 340 -3.74 -14.53 -11.86
C ALA A 340 -2.70 -14.97 -12.91
N THR A 341 -1.84 -14.06 -13.38
CA THR A 341 -0.93 -14.33 -14.50
C THR A 341 0.50 -13.79 -14.34
N MET A 342 0.85 -13.15 -13.22
CA MET A 342 2.14 -12.44 -13.10
C MET A 342 3.31 -13.45 -13.09
N HIS A 343 3.15 -14.54 -12.34
CA HIS A 343 4.12 -15.63 -12.24
C HIS A 343 4.50 -16.29 -13.59
N GLN A 344 3.68 -16.12 -14.63
CA GLN A 344 3.99 -16.64 -15.98
C GLN A 344 5.17 -15.89 -16.61
N GLY A 345 5.40 -14.64 -16.20
CA GLY A 345 6.61 -13.89 -16.53
C GLY A 345 6.67 -13.27 -17.94
N ASN A 346 5.83 -13.70 -18.87
CA ASN A 346 5.94 -13.36 -20.30
C ASN A 346 4.69 -12.66 -20.87
N ARG A 347 4.02 -11.82 -20.05
CA ARG A 347 2.70 -11.25 -20.39
C ARG A 347 2.75 -9.94 -21.18
N CYS A 348 3.81 -9.14 -21.05
CA CYS A 348 3.97 -7.89 -21.80
C CYS A 348 4.92 -8.12 -22.99
N GLU A 349 4.42 -7.94 -24.21
CA GLU A 349 5.11 -8.29 -25.47
C GLU A 349 6.49 -7.62 -25.63
N GLU A 350 6.66 -6.42 -25.09
CA GLU A 350 7.89 -5.62 -25.21
C GLU A 350 8.94 -5.92 -24.12
N SER A 351 8.61 -6.79 -23.15
CA SER A 351 9.48 -7.10 -22.01
C SER A 351 10.14 -8.47 -22.14
N ARG A 352 11.39 -8.57 -21.68
CA ARG A 352 12.03 -9.88 -21.49
C ARG A 352 11.25 -10.65 -20.41
N PRO A 353 11.13 -11.97 -20.51
CA PRO A 353 10.42 -12.75 -19.50
C PRO A 353 11.02 -12.57 -18.10
N PHE A 354 10.15 -12.30 -17.12
CA PHE A 354 10.50 -12.27 -15.70
C PHE A 354 10.26 -13.65 -15.09
N LEU A 355 11.32 -14.39 -14.77
CA LEU A 355 11.19 -15.70 -14.14
C LEU A 355 10.39 -15.57 -12.83
N ASP A 356 9.38 -16.44 -12.65
CA ASP A 356 8.41 -16.41 -11.55
C ASP A 356 7.65 -15.08 -11.40
N GLY A 357 7.65 -14.21 -12.43
CA GLY A 357 7.00 -12.89 -12.38
C GLY A 357 7.63 -11.92 -11.38
N ILE A 358 8.90 -12.10 -11.04
CA ILE A 358 9.64 -11.23 -10.10
C ILE A 358 10.94 -10.70 -10.72
N THR A 359 11.46 -9.60 -10.19
CA THR A 359 12.78 -9.09 -10.62
C THR A 359 13.47 -8.23 -9.56
N ASN A 360 14.79 -8.34 -9.44
CA ASN A 360 15.56 -7.35 -8.70
C ASN A 360 15.56 -6.03 -9.50
N GLY A 361 15.27 -4.90 -8.84
CA GLY A 361 15.09 -3.60 -9.49
C GLY A 361 16.29 -3.22 -10.35
N HIS A 362 17.49 -3.21 -9.77
CA HIS A 362 18.73 -2.88 -10.49
C HIS A 362 19.02 -3.84 -11.65
N GLN A 363 18.72 -5.14 -11.49
CA GLN A 363 18.91 -6.14 -12.56
C GLN A 363 18.00 -5.87 -13.76
N TRP A 364 16.77 -5.42 -13.52
CA TRP A 364 15.85 -5.01 -14.57
C TRP A 364 16.35 -3.73 -15.24
N TYR A 365 16.51 -2.65 -14.47
CA TYR A 365 17.21 -1.44 -14.86
C TYR A 365 17.62 -0.61 -13.63
N PRO A 366 18.83 -0.02 -13.58
CA PRO A 366 19.23 0.84 -12.47
C PRO A 366 18.34 2.07 -12.34
N LEU A 367 17.80 2.29 -11.15
CA LEU A 367 16.87 3.38 -10.83
C LEU A 367 17.38 4.13 -9.60
N GLN A 368 17.82 5.37 -9.79
CA GLN A 368 18.31 6.23 -8.71
C GLN A 368 17.17 7.03 -8.07
N GLY A 369 17.17 7.13 -6.74
CA GLY A 369 16.25 8.01 -5.99
C GLY A 369 14.81 7.51 -5.95
N GLY A 370 14.63 6.18 -5.94
CA GLY A 370 13.34 5.53 -5.81
C GLY A 370 12.80 5.51 -4.38
N MET A 371 11.47 5.46 -4.27
CA MET A 371 10.79 5.36 -2.97
C MET A 371 11.05 4.01 -2.29
N GLN A 372 11.16 2.93 -3.08
CA GLN A 372 11.34 1.57 -2.61
C GLN A 372 12.62 1.41 -1.78
N ASP A 373 13.76 1.81 -2.33
CA ASP A 373 15.05 1.77 -1.61
C ASP A 373 15.05 2.72 -0.41
N TYR A 374 14.38 3.87 -0.50
CA TYR A 374 14.29 4.81 0.61
C TYR A 374 13.59 4.20 1.84
N ASN A 375 12.49 3.48 1.63
CA ASN A 375 11.75 2.80 2.68
C ASN A 375 12.65 1.82 3.46
N TYR A 376 13.41 1.01 2.73
CA TYR A 376 14.24 -0.02 3.34
C TYR A 376 15.45 0.57 4.05
N VAL A 377 16.12 1.55 3.44
CA VAL A 377 17.34 2.15 3.99
C VAL A 377 17.02 3.08 5.17
N TRP A 378 16.06 3.99 5.07
CA TRP A 378 15.86 5.01 6.11
C TRP A 378 14.60 4.84 6.93
N ALA A 379 13.55 4.18 6.43
CA ALA A 379 12.29 4.03 7.13
C ALA A 379 12.12 2.65 7.83
N GLN A 380 13.10 1.74 7.69
CA GLN A 380 13.04 0.38 8.25
C GLN A 380 11.82 -0.43 7.77
N CYS A 381 11.28 -0.07 6.60
CA CYS A 381 10.09 -0.67 6.00
C CYS A 381 10.49 -1.44 4.74
N LEU A 382 10.12 -2.71 4.63
CA LEU A 382 10.38 -3.47 3.41
C LEU A 382 9.31 -3.11 2.38
N GLU A 383 9.70 -2.44 1.29
CA GLU A 383 8.78 -2.05 0.22
C GLU A 383 9.07 -2.80 -1.08
N LEU A 384 8.02 -3.26 -1.76
CA LEU A 384 8.07 -3.72 -3.16
C LEU A 384 7.49 -2.69 -4.12
N THR A 385 7.93 -2.73 -5.37
CA THR A 385 7.30 -2.06 -6.51
C THR A 385 6.50 -3.09 -7.30
N LEU A 386 5.19 -2.93 -7.35
CA LEU A 386 4.29 -3.87 -8.02
C LEU A 386 3.82 -3.28 -9.35
N GLU A 387 4.29 -3.83 -10.46
CA GLU A 387 3.87 -3.47 -11.81
C GLU A 387 2.65 -4.32 -12.18
N LEU A 388 1.48 -3.70 -12.29
CA LEU A 388 0.19 -4.42 -12.27
C LEU A 388 -0.44 -4.65 -13.63
N SER A 389 0.03 -3.93 -14.65
CA SER A 389 -0.51 -4.01 -15.99
C SER A 389 0.46 -3.47 -17.02
N CYS A 390 0.58 -4.16 -18.16
CA CYS A 390 1.36 -3.68 -19.30
C CYS A 390 0.86 -2.32 -19.79
N CYS A 391 -0.47 -2.15 -19.89
CA CYS A 391 -1.09 -0.87 -20.19
C CYS A 391 -1.17 -0.04 -18.91
N LYS A 392 -0.57 1.16 -18.91
CA LYS A 392 -0.56 2.09 -17.75
C LYS A 392 -1.94 2.63 -17.43
N PHE A 393 -2.74 2.87 -18.49
CA PHE A 393 -4.10 3.38 -18.41
C PHE A 393 -5.08 2.45 -19.15
N PRO A 394 -5.44 1.28 -18.57
CA PRO A 394 -6.30 0.31 -19.24
C PRO A 394 -7.71 0.86 -19.51
N PRO A 395 -8.47 0.33 -20.47
CA PRO A 395 -9.87 0.69 -20.64
C PRO A 395 -10.69 0.40 -19.37
N ALA A 396 -11.61 1.30 -18.98
CA ALA A 396 -12.39 1.18 -17.74
C ALA A 396 -13.17 -0.16 -17.63
N ARG A 397 -13.61 -0.71 -18.78
CA ARG A 397 -14.29 -2.02 -18.86
C ARG A 397 -13.43 -3.20 -18.36
N GLU A 398 -12.12 -3.04 -18.25
CA GLU A 398 -11.22 -4.08 -17.76
C GLU A 398 -11.02 -4.03 -16.24
N LEU A 399 -11.39 -2.94 -15.56
CA LEU A 399 -11.08 -2.73 -14.14
C LEU A 399 -11.61 -3.86 -13.24
N SER A 400 -12.80 -4.37 -13.50
CA SER A 400 -13.37 -5.50 -12.74
C SER A 400 -12.54 -6.78 -12.90
N ALA A 401 -12.11 -7.09 -14.12
CA ALA A 401 -11.21 -8.22 -14.38
C ALA A 401 -9.85 -8.02 -13.71
N ARG A 402 -9.28 -6.80 -13.78
CA ARG A 402 -8.00 -6.49 -13.12
C ARG A 402 -8.09 -6.59 -11.59
N TRP A 403 -9.23 -6.23 -11.01
CA TRP A 403 -9.48 -6.45 -9.58
C TRP A 403 -9.49 -7.93 -9.24
N VAL A 404 -10.19 -8.77 -10.01
CA VAL A 404 -10.19 -10.23 -9.79
C VAL A 404 -8.77 -10.79 -9.89
N ASP A 405 -7.97 -10.33 -10.86
CA ASP A 405 -6.58 -10.77 -11.05
C ASP A 405 -5.69 -10.45 -9.82
N ASN A 406 -5.96 -9.34 -9.12
CA ASN A 406 -5.09 -8.78 -8.07
C ASN A 406 -5.60 -8.99 -6.64
N ARG A 407 -6.90 -9.15 -6.42
CA ARG A 407 -7.53 -9.16 -5.08
C ARG A 407 -6.83 -10.13 -4.14
N LYS A 408 -6.62 -11.37 -4.58
CA LYS A 408 -5.96 -12.41 -3.77
C LYS A 408 -4.51 -12.03 -3.46
N ALA A 409 -3.78 -11.48 -4.42
CA ALA A 409 -2.39 -11.06 -4.26
C ALA A 409 -2.24 -9.90 -3.25
N LEU A 410 -3.12 -8.89 -3.34
CA LEU A 410 -3.15 -7.76 -2.42
C LEU A 410 -3.35 -8.23 -0.97
N LEU A 411 -4.36 -9.07 -0.73
CA LEU A 411 -4.65 -9.59 0.61
C LEU A 411 -3.53 -10.50 1.14
N ALA A 412 -3.02 -11.41 0.30
CA ALA A 412 -1.93 -12.32 0.67
C ALA A 412 -0.64 -11.57 1.02
N PHE A 413 -0.36 -10.45 0.36
CA PHE A 413 0.80 -9.62 0.63
C PHE A 413 0.67 -8.85 1.94
N ILE A 414 -0.51 -8.29 2.27
CA ILE A 414 -0.73 -7.65 3.59
C ILE A 414 -0.43 -8.65 4.72
N GLN A 415 -0.91 -9.89 4.61
CA GLN A 415 -0.67 -10.94 5.61
C GLN A 415 0.83 -11.21 5.87
N GLN A 416 1.72 -10.93 4.91
CA GLN A 416 3.16 -11.13 5.09
C GLN A 416 3.80 -10.17 6.10
N VAL A 417 3.09 -9.11 6.53
CA VAL A 417 3.54 -8.21 7.61
C VAL A 417 3.73 -8.97 8.94
N HIS A 418 3.19 -10.18 9.04
CA HIS A 418 3.30 -11.07 10.19
C HIS A 418 4.43 -12.11 10.08
N LEU A 419 5.34 -12.00 9.12
CA LEU A 419 6.56 -12.79 9.10
C LEU A 419 7.52 -12.41 10.25
N GLY A 420 8.40 -13.34 10.62
CA GLY A 420 9.55 -13.04 11.46
C GLY A 420 9.25 -12.87 12.96
N ALA A 421 9.89 -11.88 13.56
CA ALA A 421 9.82 -11.59 14.99
C ALA A 421 9.40 -10.13 15.25
N LYS A 422 8.71 -9.93 16.38
CA LYS A 422 8.35 -8.63 16.94
C LYS A 422 8.43 -8.67 18.46
N GLY A 423 8.49 -7.52 19.10
CA GLY A 423 8.44 -7.43 20.55
C GLY A 423 9.02 -6.11 21.07
N LEU A 424 9.28 -6.05 22.37
CA LEU A 424 9.85 -4.89 23.04
C LEU A 424 11.32 -5.13 23.36
N VAL A 425 12.11 -4.06 23.33
CA VAL A 425 13.41 -4.01 24.02
C VAL A 425 13.20 -3.21 25.30
N MET A 426 13.50 -3.81 26.44
CA MET A 426 13.39 -3.21 27.77
C MET A 426 14.78 -3.07 28.40
N ASP A 427 14.94 -2.08 29.29
CA ASP A 427 16.10 -2.01 30.16
C ASP A 427 15.99 -2.99 31.34
N GLY A 428 17.02 -3.04 32.20
CA GLY A 428 17.05 -3.93 33.36
C GLY A 428 16.02 -3.61 34.44
N SER A 429 15.26 -2.52 34.30
CA SER A 429 14.13 -2.15 35.18
C SER A 429 12.76 -2.44 34.55
N GLY A 430 12.72 -3.01 33.34
CA GLY A 430 11.47 -3.32 32.62
C GLY A 430 10.88 -2.13 31.87
N VAL A 431 11.64 -1.05 31.66
CA VAL A 431 11.18 0.12 30.93
C VAL A 431 11.52 -0.04 29.43
N PRO A 432 10.57 0.15 28.50
CA PRO A 432 10.84 0.07 27.08
C PRO A 432 11.88 1.11 26.61
N VAL A 433 12.78 0.68 25.73
CA VAL A 433 13.93 1.45 25.27
C VAL A 433 13.74 1.85 23.82
N GLN A 434 13.62 3.16 23.59
CA GLN A 434 13.62 3.73 22.24
C GLN A 434 15.04 3.75 21.65
N ASN A 435 15.15 3.56 20.33
CA ASN A 435 16.40 3.64 19.54
C ASN A 435 17.47 2.56 19.87
N ALA A 436 17.12 1.48 20.57
CA ALA A 436 17.97 0.30 20.68
C ALA A 436 18.13 -0.33 19.29
N VAL A 437 19.36 -0.71 18.92
CA VAL A 437 19.63 -1.44 17.68
C VAL A 437 19.23 -2.90 17.86
N VAL A 438 18.52 -3.46 16.88
CA VAL A 438 18.09 -4.86 16.83
C VAL A 438 18.51 -5.45 15.49
N GLU A 439 19.68 -6.06 15.44
CA GLU A 439 20.25 -6.64 14.22
C GLU A 439 20.19 -8.17 14.25
N VAL A 440 20.16 -8.77 13.05
CA VAL A 440 20.23 -10.21 12.86
C VAL A 440 21.59 -10.55 12.30
N LYS A 441 22.30 -11.49 12.92
CA LYS A 441 23.63 -11.92 12.47
C LYS A 441 23.57 -12.35 11.01
N GLY A 442 24.45 -11.77 10.18
CA GLY A 442 24.51 -12.01 8.74
C GLY A 442 23.64 -11.05 7.91
N ARG A 443 22.81 -10.21 8.54
CA ARG A 443 22.00 -9.19 7.85
C ARG A 443 22.50 -7.78 8.17
N SER A 444 23.57 -7.37 7.52
CA SER A 444 24.17 -6.04 7.74
C SER A 444 23.48 -4.95 6.91
N ASN A 445 22.37 -4.42 7.41
CA ASN A 445 21.65 -3.31 6.77
C ASN A 445 22.50 -2.03 6.72
N LEU A 446 22.38 -1.24 5.64
CA LEU A 446 23.09 0.04 5.49
C LEU A 446 22.82 0.99 6.66
N CYS A 447 21.59 0.94 7.16
CA CYS A 447 21.16 1.57 8.39
C CYS A 447 20.61 0.48 9.32
N PRO A 448 21.20 0.31 10.52
CA PRO A 448 20.73 -0.70 11.46
C PRO A 448 19.27 -0.46 11.87
N PHE A 449 18.50 -1.54 11.96
CA PHE A 449 17.12 -1.49 12.46
C PHE A 449 17.11 -1.15 13.96
N ARG A 450 16.16 -0.30 14.36
CA ARG A 450 16.04 0.24 15.71
C ARG A 450 14.63 0.18 16.23
N THR A 451 14.52 0.14 17.55
CA THR A 451 13.23 0.24 18.24
C THR A 451 12.59 1.61 18.09
N ASN A 452 11.26 1.62 18.00
CA ASN A 452 10.45 2.83 17.90
C ASN A 452 10.32 3.57 19.26
N ARG A 453 9.48 4.62 19.31
CA ARG A 453 9.21 5.40 20.55
C ARG A 453 8.57 4.61 21.69
N HIS A 454 7.97 3.46 21.40
CA HIS A 454 7.38 2.56 22.37
C HIS A 454 8.35 1.43 22.77
N GLY A 455 9.57 1.42 22.24
CA GLY A 455 10.56 0.37 22.46
C GLY A 455 10.34 -0.89 21.63
N GLU A 456 9.44 -0.85 20.63
CA GLU A 456 9.11 -2.00 19.81
C GLU A 456 10.05 -2.18 18.64
N TYR A 457 10.31 -3.43 18.28
CA TYR A 457 10.96 -3.80 17.04
C TYR A 457 10.08 -4.75 16.22
N TYR A 458 10.28 -4.70 14.91
CA TYR A 458 9.74 -5.65 13.95
C TYR A 458 10.86 -6.06 13.00
N ARG A 459 11.02 -7.37 12.79
CA ARG A 459 12.01 -7.94 11.86
C ARG A 459 11.34 -9.03 11.05
N LEU A 460 11.02 -8.72 9.80
CA LEU A 460 10.52 -9.70 8.84
C LEU A 460 11.63 -10.68 8.48
N LEU A 461 11.38 -11.97 8.72
CA LEU A 461 12.31 -13.07 8.50
C LEU A 461 11.52 -14.29 8.01
N LEU A 462 12.12 -15.10 7.14
CA LEU A 462 11.57 -16.39 6.76
C LEU A 462 11.73 -17.42 7.88
N PRO A 463 10.97 -18.52 7.87
CA PRO A 463 11.11 -19.57 8.88
C PRO A 463 12.55 -20.09 8.99
N GLY A 464 13.07 -20.20 10.21
CA GLY A 464 14.44 -20.62 10.48
C GLY A 464 14.97 -20.12 11.83
N ASP A 465 16.21 -20.48 12.15
CA ASP A 465 16.87 -20.08 13.40
C ASP A 465 17.79 -18.88 13.17
N TYR A 466 17.63 -17.82 13.97
CA TYR A 466 18.35 -16.56 13.81
C TYR A 466 18.95 -16.11 15.12
N THR A 467 20.20 -15.64 15.07
CA THR A 467 20.86 -14.98 16.20
C THR A 467 20.66 -13.48 16.09
N PHE A 468 19.97 -12.90 17.07
CA PHE A 468 19.78 -11.46 17.23
C PHE A 468 20.91 -10.87 18.06
N THR A 469 21.29 -9.63 17.74
CA THR A 469 22.20 -8.81 18.53
C THR A 469 21.52 -7.48 18.84
N VAL A 470 21.29 -7.22 20.12
CA VAL A 470 20.61 -6.03 20.61
C VAL A 470 21.61 -5.13 21.33
N MET A 471 21.66 -3.87 20.91
CA MET A 471 22.62 -2.89 21.44
C MET A 471 21.95 -1.58 21.81
N TYR A 472 22.29 -1.05 22.97
CA TYR A 472 21.88 0.28 23.40
C TYR A 472 22.99 0.93 24.25
N PRO A 473 23.28 2.23 24.09
CA PRO A 473 24.37 2.88 24.83
C PRO A 473 24.27 2.68 26.35
N GLY A 474 25.40 2.37 26.98
CA GLY A 474 25.48 2.12 28.43
C GLY A 474 24.96 0.76 28.90
N HIS A 475 24.62 -0.14 27.98
CA HIS A 475 24.16 -1.49 28.27
C HIS A 475 25.11 -2.53 27.65
N GLU A 476 25.10 -3.73 28.22
CA GLU A 476 25.78 -4.89 27.66
C GLU A 476 25.12 -5.28 26.33
N VAL A 477 25.92 -5.77 25.38
CA VAL A 477 25.40 -6.30 24.12
C VAL A 477 24.70 -7.62 24.43
N LEU A 478 23.42 -7.71 24.10
CA LEU A 478 22.63 -8.93 24.25
C LEU A 478 22.64 -9.72 22.95
N THR A 479 22.92 -11.02 23.03
CA THR A 479 22.88 -11.93 21.90
C THR A 479 22.03 -13.14 22.25
N GLU A 480 20.99 -13.38 21.47
CA GLU A 480 20.05 -14.50 21.69
C GLU A 480 19.68 -15.14 20.36
N THR A 481 19.41 -16.44 20.36
CA THR A 481 18.95 -17.18 19.18
C THR A 481 17.47 -17.49 19.30
N LEU A 482 16.70 -17.14 18.28
CA LEU A 482 15.26 -17.37 18.19
C LEU A 482 14.95 -18.30 17.02
N SER A 483 14.01 -19.22 17.22
CA SER A 483 13.44 -20.03 16.14
C SER A 483 12.17 -19.35 15.63
N ILE A 484 12.14 -19.08 14.33
CA ILE A 484 11.08 -18.33 13.66
C ILE A 484 10.22 -19.32 12.86
N PRO A 485 8.93 -19.51 13.19
CA PRO A 485 7.96 -20.23 12.40
C PRO A 485 7.34 -19.32 11.31
N TYR A 486 6.46 -19.89 10.49
CA TYR A 486 5.67 -19.14 9.52
C TYR A 486 4.49 -18.45 10.22
N GLY A 487 4.57 -17.13 10.40
CA GLY A 487 3.56 -16.32 11.09
C GLY A 487 2.32 -15.85 10.30
N PRO A 488 2.36 -15.64 8.97
CA PRO A 488 1.23 -15.09 8.20
C PRO A 488 -0.10 -15.82 8.37
N ASP A 489 -0.11 -17.15 8.44
CA ASP A 489 -1.34 -17.95 8.61
C ASP A 489 -1.98 -17.76 10.00
N HIS A 490 -1.21 -17.27 10.97
CA HIS A 490 -1.65 -16.99 12.34
C HIS A 490 -1.87 -15.51 12.60
N TYR A 491 -1.70 -14.65 11.59
CA TYR A 491 -1.80 -13.19 11.72
C TYR A 491 -0.91 -12.60 12.84
N SER A 492 0.24 -13.24 13.11
CA SER A 492 1.22 -12.73 14.06
C SER A 492 2.62 -13.28 13.80
N ALA A 493 3.60 -12.39 13.84
CA ALA A 493 5.01 -12.74 14.01
C ALA A 493 5.25 -13.32 15.42
N VAL A 494 6.39 -13.99 15.60
CA VAL A 494 6.86 -14.44 16.92
C VAL A 494 7.01 -13.24 17.83
N GLN A 495 6.43 -13.32 19.02
CA GLN A 495 6.58 -12.29 20.04
C GLN A 495 7.73 -12.67 20.95
N HIS A 496 8.76 -11.83 21.01
CA HIS A 496 9.92 -12.02 21.88
C HIS A 496 10.44 -10.68 22.40
N ASP A 497 10.47 -10.53 23.71
CA ASP A 497 10.97 -9.31 24.35
C ASP A 497 12.43 -9.49 24.79
N PHE A 498 13.25 -8.47 24.53
CA PHE A 498 14.66 -8.45 24.93
C PHE A 498 14.83 -7.59 26.18
N SER A 499 15.59 -8.08 27.18
CA SER A 499 15.93 -7.32 28.37
C SER A 499 17.42 -7.02 28.46
N LEU A 500 17.77 -5.74 28.35
CA LEU A 500 19.15 -5.26 28.39
C LEU A 500 19.67 -5.10 29.82
N ARG A 501 20.91 -5.52 30.05
CA ARG A 501 21.61 -5.32 31.32
C ARG A 501 22.49 -4.08 31.26
N ARG A 502 22.47 -3.26 32.30
CA ARG A 502 23.33 -2.07 32.38
C ARG A 502 24.77 -2.48 32.64
N VAL A 503 25.73 -1.84 31.98
CA VAL A 503 27.14 -2.04 32.30
C VAL A 503 27.42 -1.50 33.70
N LEU A 504 27.80 -2.37 34.63
CA LEU A 504 28.23 -1.96 35.96
C LEU A 504 29.58 -1.23 35.85
N ARG A 505 29.60 0.09 36.10
CA ARG A 505 30.86 0.79 36.32
C ARG A 505 31.42 0.33 37.66
N THR A 506 32.46 -0.49 37.65
CA THR A 506 33.32 -0.69 38.82
C THR A 506 33.95 0.65 39.16
N THR A 507 33.41 1.35 40.15
CA THR A 507 34.12 2.43 40.83
C THR A 507 35.26 1.80 41.60
N GLY A 508 36.43 1.67 40.96
CA GLY A 508 37.68 1.52 41.68
C GLY A 508 37.84 2.74 42.58
N ALA A 509 37.55 2.56 43.87
CA ALA A 509 37.80 3.54 44.90
C ALA A 509 39.32 3.70 45.07
N GLY A 510 39.92 4.57 44.26
CA GLY A 510 41.22 5.18 44.54
C GLY A 510 40.98 6.54 45.19
N PRO A 511 41.63 6.88 46.32
CA PRO A 511 41.37 8.15 47.01
C PRO A 511 42.02 9.29 46.23
N ALA A 512 41.25 10.00 45.40
CA ALA A 512 41.68 11.26 44.81
C ALA A 512 41.38 12.41 45.79
N LYS A 513 42.45 13.03 46.32
CA LYS A 513 42.39 14.26 47.13
C LYS A 513 41.64 15.37 46.39
N PRO A 514 40.87 16.23 47.09
CA PRO A 514 40.17 17.34 46.47
C PRO A 514 41.12 18.53 46.29
N THR A 515 41.44 18.88 45.04
CA THR A 515 42.00 20.21 44.72
C THR A 515 40.88 21.10 44.20
N ARG A 516 40.60 22.12 44.99
CA ARG A 516 39.58 23.15 44.81
C ARG A 516 40.11 24.19 43.82
N ALA A 517 39.46 24.35 42.68
CA ALA A 517 39.59 25.55 41.84
C ALA A 517 38.23 25.89 41.26
N ALA A 518 37.62 26.93 41.81
CA ALA A 518 36.39 27.51 41.36
C ALA A 518 36.67 28.39 40.13
N THR A 519 35.99 28.12 39.03
CA THR A 519 35.79 29.14 37.99
C THR A 519 34.33 29.10 37.52
N ARG A 520 33.72 30.27 37.71
CA ARG A 520 32.31 30.59 37.56
C ARG A 520 31.99 30.79 36.08
N ALA A 521 31.26 29.87 35.46
CA ALA A 521 30.65 30.07 34.15
C ALA A 521 29.13 30.26 34.32
N LYS A 522 28.63 31.36 33.75
CA LYS A 522 27.26 31.85 33.86
C LYS A 522 26.26 30.87 33.23
N SER A 523 25.20 30.60 33.98
CA SER A 523 23.97 29.95 33.50
C SER A 523 23.24 30.88 32.53
N THR A 524 23.15 30.47 31.26
CA THR A 524 22.10 30.92 30.35
C THR A 524 21.13 29.77 30.16
N LYS A 525 19.92 29.92 30.72
CA LYS A 525 18.77 29.06 30.44
C LYS A 525 18.47 29.12 28.94
N ALA A 526 18.76 28.04 28.22
CA ALA A 526 18.20 27.80 26.89
C ALA A 526 16.99 26.88 27.04
N ASN A 527 15.85 27.35 26.56
CA ASN A 527 14.59 26.62 26.49
C ASN A 527 14.79 25.27 25.78
N LEU A 528 14.38 24.19 26.45
CA LEU A 528 14.15 22.89 25.84
C LEU A 528 12.88 22.97 24.98
N THR A 529 12.99 23.48 23.76
CA THR A 529 12.05 23.13 22.70
C THR A 529 12.41 21.73 22.20
N GLN A 530 11.44 20.82 22.28
CA GLN A 530 11.49 19.45 21.79
C GLN A 530 12.06 19.38 20.37
N ALA A 531 13.31 18.96 20.25
CA ALA A 531 13.85 18.46 19.00
C ALA A 531 13.71 16.94 19.03
N HIS A 532 12.81 16.39 18.20
CA HIS A 532 12.78 14.96 17.93
C HIS A 532 14.12 14.56 17.31
N PRO A 533 14.94 13.71 17.96
CA PRO A 533 16.10 13.16 17.30
C PRO A 533 15.62 11.98 16.47
N SER A 534 15.18 12.22 15.23
CA SER A 534 15.19 11.17 14.22
C SER A 534 16.64 10.69 14.10
N PRO A 535 16.94 9.40 14.31
CA PRO A 535 18.29 8.89 14.14
C PRO A 535 18.64 9.00 12.65
N THR A 536 19.35 10.07 12.27
CA THR A 536 19.83 10.21 10.91
C THR A 536 20.91 9.17 10.69
N CYS A 537 20.57 8.11 9.96
CA CYS A 537 21.54 7.25 9.32
C CYS A 537 22.33 8.11 8.31
N ASN A 538 23.44 8.68 8.77
CA ASN A 538 24.27 9.58 7.97
C ASN A 538 25.27 8.75 7.15
N TYR A 539 24.78 8.04 6.14
CA TYR A 539 25.56 7.12 5.30
C TYR A 539 26.81 7.79 4.67
N THR A 540 26.75 9.09 4.36
CA THR A 540 27.90 9.86 3.83
C THR A 540 29.12 9.87 4.76
N SER A 541 28.92 9.81 6.08
CA SER A 541 30.02 9.80 7.06
C SER A 541 30.75 8.44 7.17
N HIS A 542 30.09 7.33 6.78
CA HIS A 542 30.67 5.99 6.88
C HIS A 542 31.67 5.67 5.76
N LEU A 543 31.61 6.37 4.61
CA LEU A 543 32.61 6.26 3.55
C LEU A 543 33.94 6.92 3.93
N GLU A 544 33.91 8.06 4.64
CA GLU A 544 35.13 8.73 5.12
C GLU A 544 35.86 7.90 6.19
N ALA A 545 35.10 7.22 7.06
CA ALA A 545 35.68 6.36 8.11
C ALA A 545 36.34 5.08 7.56
N ARG A 546 35.88 4.56 6.41
CA ARG A 546 36.49 3.37 5.76
C ARG A 546 37.68 3.71 4.86
N ALA A 547 37.87 4.98 4.48
CA ALA A 547 39.03 5.42 3.70
C ALA A 547 40.29 5.67 4.57
N ALA A 548 40.15 5.71 5.90
CA ALA A 548 41.28 5.85 6.82
C ALA A 548 41.94 4.47 7.09
N THR A 549 42.82 4.04 6.19
CA THR A 549 43.78 2.96 6.48
C THR A 549 44.89 3.47 7.43
N PRO A 550 45.46 2.60 8.28
CA PRO A 550 46.42 3.02 9.30
C PRO A 550 47.75 3.43 8.66
N ARG A 551 48.26 4.58 9.09
CA ARG A 551 49.62 5.07 8.79
C ARG A 551 50.65 3.99 9.16
N TRP A 552 51.27 3.40 8.15
CA TRP A 552 52.50 2.64 8.32
C TRP A 552 53.67 3.60 8.56
N THR A 553 54.33 3.44 9.70
CA THR A 553 55.54 4.15 10.08
C THR A 553 56.71 3.72 9.20
N ARG A 554 57.44 4.71 8.65
CA ARG A 554 58.72 4.53 7.94
C ARG A 554 59.76 3.88 8.85
N GLY A 555 60.32 2.75 8.42
CA GLY A 555 61.59 2.17 8.86
C GLY A 555 62.15 1.36 7.71
N GLY A 556 63.30 1.78 7.16
CA GLY A 556 63.76 1.34 5.83
C GLY A 556 64.48 0.00 5.78
N LEU A 557 64.65 -0.51 4.57
CA LEU A 557 65.89 -1.09 4.07
C LEU A 557 65.83 -1.12 2.54
N ALA A 558 66.93 -0.71 1.90
CA ALA A 558 67.12 -0.72 0.46
C ALA A 558 67.35 -2.14 -0.08
N LEU A 559 67.00 -2.41 -1.36
CA LEU A 559 67.88 -3.09 -2.33
C LEU A 559 67.23 -3.23 -3.73
N ALA A 560 67.99 -2.74 -4.72
CA ALA A 560 68.24 -3.23 -6.08
C ALA A 560 67.11 -3.58 -7.09
N VAL A 561 66.94 -2.64 -8.03
CA VAL A 561 66.87 -2.75 -9.51
C VAL A 561 67.07 -4.16 -10.14
N SER A 562 66.15 -4.59 -11.03
CA SER A 562 66.41 -4.79 -12.49
C SER A 562 65.22 -5.37 -13.32
N SER A 563 65.13 -4.88 -14.58
CA SER A 563 64.62 -5.51 -15.83
C SER A 563 63.11 -5.76 -16.09
N VAL A 564 62.40 -4.80 -16.72
CA VAL A 564 62.02 -4.70 -18.18
C VAL A 564 61.69 -6.02 -18.95
N PRO A 565 60.77 -6.10 -19.96
CA PRO A 565 59.54 -5.32 -20.28
C PRO A 565 58.37 -6.11 -20.97
N LEU A 566 57.32 -5.36 -21.38
CA LEU A 566 56.48 -5.48 -22.59
C LEU A 566 56.01 -6.86 -23.11
N LEU A 567 54.68 -7.03 -23.27
CA LEU A 567 54.11 -7.34 -24.58
C LEU A 567 52.62 -6.92 -24.68
N ARG A 568 52.33 -6.08 -25.67
CA ARG A 568 51.02 -5.85 -26.30
C ARG A 568 50.93 -6.76 -27.52
N LEU A 569 49.79 -7.40 -27.75
CA LEU A 569 49.24 -7.82 -29.06
C LEU A 569 47.74 -8.11 -28.82
N LEU A 570 46.82 -7.26 -29.29
CA LEU A 570 46.27 -7.07 -30.65
C LEU A 570 45.14 -8.06 -30.99
N VAL A 571 43.93 -7.49 -31.11
CA VAL A 571 42.91 -7.67 -32.17
C VAL A 571 42.24 -9.05 -32.32
N ASP A 572 40.98 -9.14 -31.91
CA ASP A 572 39.79 -9.00 -32.79
C ASP A 572 38.59 -8.45 -31.99
#